data_AF-A0A2V6HQ99-F1
#
_entry.id   AF-A0A2V6HQ99-F1
#
_cell.length_a   1.000
_cell.length_b   1.000
_cell.length_c   1.000
_cell.angle_alpha   90.00
_cell.angle_beta   90.00
_cell.angle_gamma   90.00
#
_symmetry.space_group_name_H-M   'P 1'
#
loop_
_entity.id
_entity.type
_entity.pdbx_description
1 polymer ?
#
loop_
_entity_poly.entity_id
_entity_poly.type
_entity_poly.pdbx_seq_one_letter_code
_entity_poly.pdbx_strand_id
1 'polypeptide(L)' 'MKELIDFSSVQYAVIEALRTETGPERFVIAYPNEQSLRDVIAAPSIIAFGFPSREEAIANTEACFSAAAA' A
#
# COMPACT_ATOMS: atom_id res chain seq x y z
N MET A 1 12.46 22.05 11.53
CA MET A 1 11.26 21.51 12.16
C MET A 1 11.29 20.02 11.93
N LYS A 2 11.26 19.21 12.98
CA LYS A 2 11.26 17.75 12.87
C LYS A 2 9.81 17.37 13.14
N GLU A 3 9.02 17.24 12.07
CA GLU A 3 7.66 16.71 12.19
C GLU A 3 7.79 15.32 12.80
N LEU A 4 7.48 15.23 14.09
CA LEU A 4 7.21 13.98 14.75
C LEU A 4 5.90 13.50 14.14
N ILE A 5 6.01 12.71 13.08
CA ILE A 5 4.86 11.99 12.53
C ILE A 5 4.32 11.15 13.68
N ASP A 6 3.13 11.51 14.13
CA ASP A 6 2.44 10.79 15.17
C ASP A 6 2.14 9.38 14.65
N PHE A 7 2.95 8.41 15.08
CA PHE A 7 2.84 7.01 14.65
C PHE A 7 1.55 6.34 15.16
N SER A 8 0.69 7.04 15.93
CA SER A 8 -0.65 6.55 16.25
C SER A 8 -1.64 6.73 15.09
N SER A 9 -1.26 7.49 14.05
CA SER A 9 -2.13 7.81 12.90
C SER A 9 -1.61 7.29 11.57
N VAL A 10 -0.50 6.53 11.56
CA VAL A 10 0.01 5.93 10.33
C VAL A 10 -0.92 4.80 9.88
N GLN A 11 -1.37 4.92 8.63
CA GLN A 11 -2.15 3.91 7.95
C GLN A 11 -1.28 3.22 6.90
N TYR A 12 -1.69 2.04 6.48
CA TYR A 12 -0.98 1.26 5.47
C TYR A 12 -1.75 1.28 4.16
N ALA A 13 -1.01 1.28 3.06
CA ALA A 13 -1.53 1.17 1.71
C ALA A 13 -0.80 0.05 0.95
N VAL A 14 -1.56 -0.65 0.11
CA VAL A 14 -1.07 -1.61 -0.85
C VAL A 14 -0.96 -0.92 -2.20
N ILE A 15 0.24 -0.91 -2.74
CA ILE A 15 0.54 -0.35 -4.05
C ILE A 15 1.01 -1.47 -4.98
N GLU A 16 0.66 -1.37 -6.26
CA GLU A 16 1.18 -2.22 -7.31
C GLU A 16 2.20 -1.42 -8.13
N ALA A 17 3.43 -1.89 -8.11
CA ALA A 17 4.48 -1.40 -8.98
C ALA A 17 4.37 -2.07 -10.36
N LEU A 18 4.89 -1.38 -11.36
CA LEU A 18 4.86 -1.81 -12.75
C LEU A 18 5.30 -3.27 -12.89
N ARG A 19 4.59 -4.03 -13.73
CA ARG A 19 4.85 -5.46 -13.96
C ARG A 19 6.29 -5.67 -14.39
N THR A 20 7.09 -6.32 -13.56
CA THR A 20 8.38 -6.89 -13.94
C THR A 20 8.13 -8.20 -14.69
N GLU A 21 9.15 -8.80 -15.29
CA GLU A 21 9.04 -10.10 -15.99
C GLU A 21 8.43 -11.22 -15.12
N THR A 22 8.38 -11.04 -13.80
CA THR A 22 7.83 -11.99 -12.81
C THR A 22 6.36 -11.71 -12.45
N GLY A 23 5.77 -10.60 -12.91
CA GLY A 23 4.37 -10.23 -12.65
C GLY A 23 4.22 -8.88 -11.92
N PRO A 24 2.98 -8.51 -11.56
CA PRO A 24 2.72 -7.31 -10.76
C PRO A 24 3.30 -7.48 -9.35
N GLU A 25 4.29 -6.66 -9.00
CA GLU A 25 4.84 -6.60 -7.65
C GLU A 25 3.99 -5.69 -6.77
N ARG A 26 3.57 -6.20 -5.61
CA ARG A 26 2.75 -5.46 -4.66
C ARG A 26 3.57 -5.13 -3.42
N PHE A 27 3.49 -3.89 -2.99
CA PHE A 27 4.21 -3.37 -1.82
C PHE A 27 3.23 -2.80 -0.80
N VAL A 28 3.56 -2.97 0.47
CA VAL A 28 2.84 -2.32 1.58
C VAL A 28 3.66 -1.15 2.09
N ILE A 29 3.10 0.05 2.04
CA ILE A 29 3.75 1.27 2.54
C ILE A 29 2.96 1.86 3.69
N ALA A 30 3.66 2.37 4.70
CA ALA A 30 3.06 3.18 5.75
C ALA A 30 3.00 4.64 5.32
N TYR A 31 1.90 5.32 5.59
CA TYR A 31 1.72 6.71 5.26
C TYR A 31 0.97 7.45 6.39
N PRO A 32 1.31 8.73 6.66
CA PRO A 32 0.68 9.49 7.73
C PRO A 32 -0.65 10.13 7.30
N ASN A 33 -0.83 10.44 6.02
CA ASN A 33 -2.08 10.96 5.46
C ASN A 33 -2.20 10.65 3.95
N GLU A 34 -3.42 10.60 3.44
CA GLU A 34 -3.71 10.23 2.05
C GLU A 34 -3.10 11.19 1.01
N GLN A 35 -2.98 12.48 1.33
CA GLN A 35 -2.40 13.47 0.43
C GLN A 35 -0.92 13.15 0.20
N SER A 36 -0.17 12.82 1.26
CA SER A 36 1.23 12.41 1.14
C SER A 36 1.39 11.08 0.40
N LEU A 37 0.45 10.14 0.58
CA LEU A 37 0.44 8.90 -0.19
C LEU A 37 0.29 9.19 -1.69
N ARG A 38 -0.66 10.05 -2.07
CA ARG A 38 -0.95 10.38 -3.48
C ARG A 38 0.10 11.29 -4.12
N ASP A 39 0.81 12.09 -3.32
CA ASP A 39 1.89 12.96 -3.80
C ASP A 39 3.13 12.13 -4.17
N VAL A 40 3.43 11.08 -3.39
CA VAL A 40 4.59 10.20 -3.60
C VAL A 40 4.27 9.04 -4.54
N ILE A 41 3.07 8.48 -4.44
CA ILE A 41 2.60 7.36 -5.27
C ILE A 41 1.50 7.84 -6.19
N ALA A 42 1.67 7.62 -7.50
CA ALA A 42 0.62 7.90 -8.46
C ALA A 42 -0.68 7.17 -8.07
N ALA A 43 -1.79 7.89 -8.02
CA ALA A 43 -3.12 7.33 -7.74
C ALA A 43 -3.44 5.99 -8.43
N PRO A 44 -3.10 5.76 -9.73
CA PRO A 44 -3.36 4.47 -10.39
C PRO A 44 -2.51 3.29 -9.89
N SER A 45 -1.44 3.54 -9.14
CA SER A 45 -0.60 2.49 -8.53
C SER A 45 -1.12 2.05 -7.15
N ILE A 46 -2.11 2.73 -6.58
CA ILE A 46 -2.68 2.38 -5.27
C ILE A 46 -3.84 1.41 -5.48
N ILE A 47 -3.71 0.18 -4.99
CA ILE A 47 -4.76 -0.85 -5.10
C ILE A 47 -5.71 -0.79 -3.90
N ALA A 48 -5.18 -0.56 -2.71
CA ALA A 48 -5.96 -0.42 -1.49
C ALA A 48 -5.22 0.46 -0.48
N PHE A 49 -5.94 1.21 0.35
CA PHE A 49 -5.35 2.06 1.38
C PHE A 49 -6.29 2.24 2.56
N GLY A 50 -5.74 2.64 3.70
CA GLY A 50 -6.53 2.93 4.92
C GLY A 50 -6.50 1.79 5.94
N PHE A 51 -5.54 0.88 5.81
CA PHE A 51 -5.39 -0.22 6.74
C PHE A 51 -4.79 0.28 8.06
N PRO A 52 -5.38 -0.07 9.21
CA PRO A 52 -4.84 0.30 10.52
C PRO A 52 -3.58 -0.49 10.88
N SER A 53 -3.37 -1.67 10.25
CA SER A 53 -2.26 -2.58 10.54
C SER A 53 -1.58 -3.06 9.27
N ARG A 54 -0.27 -3.31 9.36
CA ARG A 54 0.54 -3.80 8.24
C ARG A 54 0.11 -5.18 7.79
N GLU A 55 -0.20 -6.06 8.75
CA GLU A 55 -0.62 -7.44 8.56
C GLU A 55 -1.93 -7.51 7.78
N GLU A 56 -2.86 -6.59 8.03
CA GLU A 56 -4.13 -6.51 7.30
C GLU A 56 -3.90 -6.09 5.83
N ALA A 57 -2.99 -5.13 5.60
CA ALA A 57 -2.58 -4.75 4.25
C ALA A 57 -1.84 -5.89 3.51
N ILE A 58 -1.04 -6.69 4.22
CA ILE A 58 -0.36 -7.87 3.63
C ILE A 58 -1.37 -8.95 3.28
N ALA A 59 -2.33 -9.25 4.15
CA ALA A 59 -3.38 -10.22 3.87
C ALA A 59 -4.20 -9.84 2.61
N ASN A 60 -4.42 -8.54 2.41
CA ASN A 60 -5.08 -8.03 1.19
C ASN A 60 -4.20 -8.21 -0.07
N THR A 61 -2.89 -8.11 0.09
CA THR A 61 -1.92 -8.38 -0.99
C THR A 61 -2.02 -9.83 -1.47
N GLU A 62 -2.14 -10.79 -0.54
CA GLU A 62 -2.23 -12.23 -0.83
C GLU A 62 -3.61 -12.64 -1.38
N ALA A 63 -4.69 -12.06 -0.86
CA ALA A 63 -6.05 -12.30 -1.37
C ALA A 63 -6.19 -11.95 -2.86
N CYS A 64 -5.47 -10.91 -3.32
CA CYS A 64 -5.45 -10.52 -4.73
C CYS A 64 -4.55 -11.43 -5.61
N PHE A 65 -3.64 -12.23 -5.04
CA PHE A 65 -2.92 -13.29 -5.78
C PHE A 65 -3.75 -14.56 -5.95
N SER A 66 -4.75 -14.79 -5.08
CA SER A 66 -5.68 -15.93 -5.17
C SER A 66 -6.81 -15.73 -6.19
N ALA A 67 -6.97 -14.56 -6.81
CA ALA A 67 -8.03 -14.30 -7.80
C ALA A 67 -7.67 -14.78 -9.23
N ALA A 68 -6.53 -15.43 -9.43
CA ALA A 68 -6.13 -16.02 -10.70
C ALA A 68 -5.50 -17.42 -10.51
N ALA A 69 -6.29 -18.36 -9.99
CA ALA A 69 -6.07 -19.78 -10.25
C ALA A 69 -7.38 -20.33 -10.81
N ALA A 70 -7.39 -20.47 -12.15
CA ALA A 70 -8.43 -21.18 -12.89
C ALA A 70 -8.33 -22.69 -12.66
#